data_AF-A0A924ZD73-F1
#
_entry.id   AF-A0A924ZD73-F1
#
_cell.length_a   1.000
_cell.length_b   1.000
_cell.length_c   1.000
_cell.angle_alpha   90.00
_cell.angle_beta   90.00
_cell.angle_gamma   90.00
#
_symmetry.space_group_name_H-M   'P 1'
#
loop_
_entity.id
_entity.type
_entity.pdbx_description
1 polymer ?
#
loop_
_entity_poly.entity_id
_entity_poly.type
_entity_poly.pdbx_seq_one_letter_code
_entity_poly.pdbx_strand_id
1 'polypeptide(L)'
;LRKRISIITTDGTERGVDQATLVNVRFEAPTAGMAAAVVNDLVTQILKIDVEMRTGSARQTLDFFQQEVARLEKELAQHGAEMLKFKEANRRSLPEGLNFSQSQQVTLMGQVQQVQLAETELNDRRARLVRLHEASQGGNDTGADPAQAMPVEQQQLRALKDQLTAQQAVLSPTNPRLKLLQSQIAALEQVVSGQKASGLVDAEGKAMSAYDVQLADLDAKLAALDTQKAALTDQIATLQAAIDATPGNAIALDVFQRNYDNTKAQYDLAVTNKARAETGDTIETLSKGQRISVIEQAVAPTDPARPNRTVIAAGGVFGGLLLGLALVALIEVMQTGIRRPAEITAKLGIAVFATLPYMKTAREIRRSRLRMAGTMMVTLLVVAGGLWAIDTYYMPLDLLFDQIVKRVSQTVASARPMA
;
A
#
# COMPACT_ATOMS: atom_id res chain seq x y z
N LEU A 1 21.08 -40.62 -2.63
CA LEU A 1 20.83 -39.83 -3.86
C LEU A 1 21.51 -38.46 -3.83
N ARG A 2 21.30 -37.59 -2.83
CA ARG A 2 21.90 -36.25 -2.76
C ARG A 2 23.43 -36.18 -2.93
N LYS A 3 24.20 -37.12 -2.35
CA LYS A 3 25.67 -37.18 -2.48
C LYS A 3 26.19 -37.42 -3.92
N ARG A 4 25.30 -37.75 -4.86
CA ARG A 4 25.64 -38.08 -6.26
C ARG A 4 25.28 -36.95 -7.23
N ILE A 5 24.68 -35.87 -6.75
CA ILE A 5 24.33 -34.68 -7.52
C ILE A 5 25.39 -33.63 -7.24
N SER A 6 25.97 -33.04 -8.29
CA SER A 6 26.90 -31.93 -8.21
C SER A 6 26.38 -30.81 -9.10
N ILE A 7 26.08 -29.65 -8.50
CA ILE A 7 25.69 -28.44 -9.22
C ILE A 7 26.84 -27.45 -9.07
N ILE A 8 27.43 -27.05 -10.20
CA ILE A 8 28.54 -26.10 -10.24
C ILE A 8 28.08 -24.89 -11.02
N THR A 9 28.04 -23.75 -10.34
CA THR A 9 27.77 -22.46 -10.97
C THR A 9 29.10 -21.83 -11.35
N THR A 10 29.26 -21.47 -12.61
CA THR A 10 30.41 -20.71 -13.11
C THR A 10 29.97 -19.26 -13.30
N ASP A 11 30.38 -18.39 -12.38
CA ASP A 11 30.14 -16.94 -12.48
C ASP A 11 31.18 -16.31 -13.41
N GLY A 12 30.73 -15.62 -14.46
CA GLY A 12 31.57 -14.93 -15.41
C GLY A 12 32.03 -13.56 -14.90
N THR A 13 32.84 -13.51 -13.84
CA THR A 13 33.45 -12.25 -13.38
C THR A 13 34.83 -12.05 -14.02
N GLU A 14 34.85 -11.58 -15.27
CA GLU A 14 35.97 -10.77 -15.78
C GLU A 14 35.47 -9.38 -16.17
N ARG A 15 35.98 -8.38 -15.44
CA ARG A 15 36.00 -6.93 -15.73
C ARG A 15 34.94 -6.43 -16.75
N GLY A 16 33.73 -6.15 -16.25
CA GLY A 16 32.87 -5.10 -16.81
C GLY A 16 31.93 -5.48 -17.97
N VAL A 17 31.75 -6.77 -18.28
CA VAL A 17 30.70 -7.23 -19.21
C VAL A 17 29.86 -8.27 -18.48
N ASP A 18 28.54 -8.04 -18.36
CA ASP A 18 27.58 -9.00 -17.80
C ASP A 18 27.58 -10.29 -18.64
N GLN A 19 28.32 -11.31 -18.21
CA GLN A 19 28.25 -12.64 -18.81
C GLN A 19 27.13 -13.45 -18.13
N ALA A 20 26.41 -14.24 -18.92
CA ALA A 20 25.36 -15.13 -18.42
C ALA A 20 25.93 -16.16 -17.45
N THR A 21 25.33 -16.29 -16.26
CA THR A 21 25.68 -17.32 -15.28
C THR A 21 25.38 -18.71 -15.84
N LEU A 22 26.39 -19.57 -15.91
CA LEU A 22 26.27 -20.94 -16.39
C LEU A 22 26.14 -21.90 -15.21
N VAL A 23 25.08 -22.71 -15.20
CA VAL A 23 24.85 -23.72 -14.15
C VAL A 23 25.03 -25.12 -14.76
N ASN A 24 26.06 -25.82 -14.29
CA ASN A 24 26.37 -27.18 -14.71
C ASN A 24 25.81 -28.19 -13.70
N VAL A 25 24.89 -29.05 -14.15
CA VAL A 25 24.29 -30.10 -13.32
C VAL A 25 24.88 -31.45 -13.70
N ARG A 26 25.45 -32.17 -12.72
CA ARG A 26 26.04 -33.50 -12.91
C ARG A 26 25.41 -34.50 -11.96
N PHE A 27 25.20 -35.73 -12.45
CA PHE A 27 24.71 -36.84 -11.65
C PHE A 27 25.49 -38.11 -11.93
N GLU A 28 25.98 -38.77 -10.88
CA GLU A 28 26.64 -40.07 -11.00
C GLU A 28 25.59 -41.19 -10.90
N ALA A 29 25.46 -42.06 -11.91
CA ALA A 29 24.55 -43.22 -11.92
C ALA A 29 25.31 -44.54 -12.22
N PRO A 30 24.77 -45.73 -11.87
CA PRO A 30 25.41 -47.01 -12.20
C PRO A 30 25.42 -47.31 -13.71
N THR A 31 24.42 -46.79 -14.44
CA THR A 31 24.25 -46.97 -15.88
C THR A 31 24.22 -45.61 -16.58
N ALA A 32 24.81 -45.53 -17.78
CA ALA A 32 24.86 -44.30 -18.57
C ALA A 32 23.48 -43.69 -18.84
N GLY A 33 22.48 -44.52 -19.18
CA GLY A 33 21.11 -44.05 -19.44
C GLY A 33 20.45 -43.41 -18.21
N MET A 34 20.62 -44.00 -17.03
CA MET A 34 20.10 -43.44 -15.77
C MET A 34 20.77 -42.10 -15.43
N ALA A 35 22.06 -41.92 -15.74
CA ALA A 35 22.76 -40.66 -15.49
C ALA A 35 22.11 -39.51 -16.27
N ALA A 36 21.93 -39.69 -17.58
CA ALA A 36 21.32 -38.69 -18.45
C ALA A 36 19.84 -38.43 -18.09
N ALA A 37 19.06 -39.48 -17.87
CA ALA A 37 17.63 -39.35 -17.55
C ALA A 37 17.40 -38.54 -16.26
N VAL A 38 18.18 -38.80 -15.21
CA VAL A 38 18.05 -38.08 -13.93
C VAL A 38 18.48 -36.63 -14.04
N VAL A 39 19.54 -36.31 -14.80
CA VAL A 39 19.95 -34.91 -15.00
C VAL A 39 18.87 -34.15 -15.77
N ASN A 40 18.35 -34.71 -16.85
CA ASN A 40 17.30 -34.06 -17.64
C ASN A 40 16.02 -33.85 -16.82
N ASP A 41 15.58 -34.85 -16.07
CA ASP A 41 14.42 -34.73 -15.17
C ASP A 41 14.65 -33.68 -14.09
N LEU A 42 15.84 -33.65 -13.47
CA LEU A 42 16.19 -32.64 -12.47
C LEU A 42 16.17 -31.22 -13.06
N VAL A 43 16.71 -31.02 -14.26
CA VAL A 43 16.66 -29.72 -14.96
C VAL A 43 15.20 -29.32 -15.26
N THR A 44 14.37 -30.24 -15.75
CA THR A 44 12.94 -29.97 -15.97
C THR A 44 12.22 -29.60 -14.68
N GLN A 45 12.49 -30.29 -13.57
CA GLN A 45 11.91 -29.95 -12.27
C GLN A 45 12.37 -28.58 -11.77
N ILE A 46 13.65 -28.23 -11.92
CA ILE A 46 14.18 -26.91 -11.56
C ILE A 46 13.46 -25.81 -12.35
N LEU A 47 13.31 -25.98 -13.67
CA LEU A 47 12.59 -25.02 -14.51
C LEU A 47 11.13 -24.88 -14.11
N LYS A 48 10.45 -26.00 -13.79
CA LYS A 48 9.07 -25.97 -13.32
C LYS A 48 8.92 -25.21 -12.00
N ILE A 49 9.81 -25.49 -11.04
CA ILE A 49 9.81 -24.81 -9.74
C ILE A 49 10.11 -23.31 -9.90
N ASP A 50 11.03 -22.93 -10.79
CA ASP A 50 11.32 -21.52 -11.08
C ASP A 50 10.07 -20.79 -11.60
N VAL A 51 9.40 -21.35 -12.60
CA VAL A 51 8.15 -20.78 -13.15
C VAL A 51 7.06 -20.70 -12.08
N GLU A 52 6.88 -21.75 -11.27
CA GLU A 52 5.88 -21.78 -10.20
C GLU A 52 6.17 -20.75 -9.11
N MET A 53 7.43 -20.61 -8.68
CA MET A 53 7.82 -19.60 -7.69
C MET A 53 7.63 -18.18 -8.22
N ARG A 54 7.98 -17.93 -9.49
CA ARG A 54 7.86 -16.60 -10.09
C ARG A 54 6.42 -16.20 -10.35
N THR A 55 5.62 -17.09 -10.94
CA THR A 55 4.17 -16.88 -11.10
C THR A 55 3.49 -16.71 -9.74
N GLY A 56 3.84 -17.51 -8.75
CA GLY A 56 3.36 -17.39 -7.38
C GLY A 56 3.69 -16.04 -6.75
N SER A 57 4.95 -15.59 -6.86
CA SER A 57 5.39 -14.29 -6.33
C SER A 57 4.72 -13.11 -7.05
N ALA A 58 4.54 -13.19 -8.37
CA ALA A 58 3.87 -12.15 -9.15
C ALA A 58 2.39 -12.04 -8.76
N ARG A 59 1.69 -13.17 -8.66
CA ARG A 59 0.31 -13.24 -8.19
C ARG A 59 0.15 -12.72 -6.76
N GLN A 60 1.03 -13.11 -5.83
CA GLN A 60 1.01 -12.59 -4.46
C GLN A 60 1.20 -11.07 -4.42
N THR A 61 2.07 -10.52 -5.27
CA THR A 61 2.27 -9.06 -5.38
C THR A 61 1.02 -8.37 -5.92
N LEU A 62 0.37 -8.95 -6.93
CA LEU A 62 -0.90 -8.46 -7.46
C LEU A 62 -1.99 -8.48 -6.39
N ASP A 63 -2.16 -9.59 -5.68
CA ASP A 63 -3.17 -9.75 -4.63
C ASP A 63 -2.97 -8.71 -3.51
N PHE A 64 -1.72 -8.47 -3.10
CA PHE A 64 -1.38 -7.42 -2.14
C PHE A 64 -1.88 -6.05 -2.60
N PHE A 65 -1.55 -5.62 -3.82
CA PHE A 65 -2.00 -4.31 -4.31
C PHE A 65 -3.50 -4.25 -4.59
N GLN A 66 -4.15 -5.36 -4.94
CA GLN A 66 -5.61 -5.42 -5.04
C GLN A 66 -6.27 -5.15 -3.68
N GLN A 67 -5.79 -5.80 -2.62
CA GLN A 67 -6.30 -5.58 -1.26
C GLN A 67 -6.01 -4.17 -0.78
N GLU A 68 -4.81 -3.65 -1.06
CA GLU A 68 -4.41 -2.31 -0.64
C GLU A 68 -5.24 -1.21 -1.32
N VAL A 69 -5.54 -1.35 -2.62
CA VAL A 69 -6.45 -0.43 -3.33
C VAL A 69 -7.84 -0.45 -2.70
N ALA A 70 -8.40 -1.63 -2.41
CA ALA A 70 -9.72 -1.74 -1.79
C ALA A 70 -9.75 -1.16 -0.37
N ARG A 71 -8.66 -1.35 0.40
CA ARG A 71 -8.49 -0.77 1.74
C ARG A 71 -8.46 0.75 1.68
N LEU A 72 -7.63 1.32 0.80
CA LEU A 72 -7.48 2.77 0.62
C LEU A 72 -8.74 3.42 0.06
N GLU A 73 -9.48 2.75 -0.83
CA GLU A 73 -10.79 3.22 -1.32
C GLU A 73 -11.79 3.39 -0.17
N LYS A 74 -11.85 2.41 0.73
CA LYS A 74 -12.71 2.48 1.92
C LYS A 74 -12.29 3.60 2.86
N GLU A 75 -10.98 3.76 3.10
CA GLU A 75 -10.42 4.81 3.96
C GLU A 75 -10.70 6.21 3.36
N LEU A 76 -10.57 6.36 2.04
CA LEU A 76 -10.91 7.60 1.33
C LEU A 76 -12.40 7.95 1.48
N ALA A 77 -13.29 6.95 1.34
CA ALA A 77 -14.72 7.14 1.56
C ALA A 77 -15.04 7.53 3.00
N GLN A 78 -14.33 6.95 3.98
CA GLN A 78 -14.47 7.31 5.40
C GLN A 78 -14.04 8.75 5.65
N HIS A 79 -12.86 9.17 5.20
CA HIS A 79 -12.40 10.56 5.34
C HIS A 79 -13.32 11.56 4.63
N GLY A 80 -13.82 11.23 3.45
CA GLY A 80 -14.82 12.03 2.74
C GLY A 80 -16.12 12.18 3.54
N ALA A 81 -16.62 11.10 4.15
CA ALA A 81 -17.81 11.12 4.99
C ALA A 81 -17.62 11.91 6.29
N GLU A 82 -16.47 11.79 6.95
CA GLU A 82 -16.12 12.57 8.14
C GLU A 82 -16.05 14.06 7.83
N MET A 83 -15.39 14.43 6.72
CA MET A 83 -15.33 15.81 6.25
C MET A 83 -16.73 16.36 5.95
N LEU A 84 -17.58 15.58 5.25
CA LEU A 84 -18.94 15.98 4.94
C LEU A 84 -19.76 16.19 6.22
N LYS A 85 -19.71 15.24 7.16
CA LYS A 85 -20.39 15.34 8.45
C LYS A 85 -19.95 16.59 9.23
N PHE A 86 -18.66 16.91 9.20
CA PHE A 86 -18.12 18.13 9.81
C PHE A 86 -18.66 19.39 9.13
N LYS A 87 -18.68 19.42 7.78
CA LYS A 87 -19.26 20.54 7.01
C LYS A 87 -20.74 20.73 7.29
N GLU A 88 -21.51 19.65 7.38
CA GLU A 88 -22.95 19.68 7.69
C GLU A 88 -23.23 20.20 9.09
N ALA A 89 -22.49 19.72 10.10
CA ALA A 89 -22.64 20.17 11.49
C ALA A 89 -22.28 21.64 11.69
N ASN A 90 -21.38 22.19 10.87
CA ASN A 90 -20.83 23.54 11.02
C ASN A 90 -21.22 24.51 9.88
N ARG A 91 -22.30 24.25 9.13
CA ARG A 91 -22.68 25.00 7.91
C ARG A 91 -22.64 26.53 8.02
N ARG A 92 -22.99 27.09 9.17
CA ARG A 92 -23.06 28.55 9.39
C ARG A 92 -21.71 29.19 9.72
N SER A 93 -20.71 28.38 10.07
CA SER A 93 -19.39 28.78 10.56
C SER A 93 -18.28 28.18 9.69
N LEU A 94 -18.55 28.05 8.39
CA LEU A 94 -17.58 27.57 7.39
C LEU A 94 -16.85 28.75 6.72
N PRO A 95 -15.57 28.57 6.32
CA PRO A 95 -14.78 29.63 5.68
C PRO A 95 -15.38 30.14 4.37
N GLU A 96 -16.00 29.26 3.58
CA GLU A 96 -16.61 29.59 2.28
C GLU A 96 -17.72 30.64 2.39
N GLY A 97 -18.44 30.67 3.52
CA GLY A 97 -19.54 31.61 3.80
C GLY A 97 -19.13 32.84 4.61
N LEU A 98 -17.85 33.00 4.95
CA LEU A 98 -17.39 34.07 5.86
C LEU A 98 -17.69 35.46 5.29
N ASN A 99 -17.37 35.70 4.01
CA ASN A 99 -17.59 36.99 3.37
C ASN A 99 -19.09 37.35 3.32
N PHE A 100 -19.94 36.37 3.03
CA PHE A 100 -21.39 36.55 3.04
C PHE A 100 -21.88 36.91 4.46
N SER A 101 -21.39 36.19 5.47
CA SER A 101 -21.73 36.42 6.88
C SER A 101 -21.30 37.82 7.35
N GLN A 102 -20.08 38.26 7.01
CA GLN A 102 -19.61 39.61 7.31
C GLN A 102 -20.44 40.70 6.62
N SER A 103 -20.79 40.50 5.34
CA SER A 103 -21.63 41.46 4.60
C SER A 103 -23.05 41.54 5.20
N GLN A 104 -23.62 40.39 5.58
CA GLN A 104 -24.92 40.33 6.24
C GLN A 104 -24.87 41.03 7.62
N GLN A 105 -23.79 40.85 8.37
CA GLN A 105 -23.58 41.53 9.64
C GLN A 105 -23.57 43.06 9.49
N VAL A 106 -22.83 43.57 8.50
CA VAL A 106 -22.80 45.01 8.21
C VAL A 106 -24.18 45.55 7.83
N THR A 107 -24.95 44.78 7.06
CA THR A 107 -26.34 45.15 6.72
C THR A 107 -27.23 45.19 7.96
N LEU A 108 -27.15 44.19 8.84
CA LEU A 108 -27.93 44.16 10.09
C LEU A 108 -27.53 45.31 11.03
N MET A 109 -26.24 45.61 11.16
CA MET A 109 -25.76 46.78 11.92
C MET A 109 -26.32 48.09 11.35
N GLY A 110 -26.39 48.22 10.02
CA GLY A 110 -27.03 49.35 9.35
C GLY A 110 -28.52 49.46 9.67
N GLN A 111 -29.25 48.33 9.73
CA GLN A 111 -30.67 48.31 10.12
C GLN A 111 -30.85 48.70 11.58
N VAL A 112 -30.01 48.21 12.49
CA VAL A 112 -30.02 48.63 13.91
C VAL A 112 -29.80 50.14 14.02
N GLN A 113 -28.86 50.70 13.26
CA GLN A 113 -28.61 52.14 13.26
C GLN A 113 -29.84 52.94 12.75
N GLN A 114 -30.54 52.44 11.73
CA GLN A 114 -31.78 53.06 11.25
C GLN A 114 -32.89 53.03 12.30
N VAL A 115 -33.07 51.89 12.99
CA VAL A 115 -34.03 51.77 14.10
C VAL A 115 -33.67 52.71 15.24
N GLN A 116 -32.38 52.86 15.57
CA GLN A 116 -31.91 53.77 16.62
C GLN A 116 -32.22 55.24 16.31
N LEU A 117 -32.09 55.64 15.03
CA LEU A 117 -32.45 56.98 14.58
C LEU A 117 -33.97 57.20 14.68
N ALA A 118 -34.77 56.22 14.28
CA ALA A 118 -36.23 56.28 14.38
C ALA A 118 -36.73 56.34 15.84
N GLU A 119 -36.12 55.55 16.73
CA GLU A 119 -36.35 55.62 18.19
C GLU A 119 -36.07 57.03 18.73
N THR A 120 -34.95 57.62 18.32
CA THR A 120 -34.56 58.98 18.75
C THR A 120 -35.57 60.02 18.27
N GLU A 121 -35.98 59.95 17.00
CA GLU A 121 -36.97 60.86 16.44
C GLU A 121 -38.34 60.75 17.15
N LEU A 122 -38.80 59.53 17.42
CA LEU A 122 -40.06 59.29 18.14
C LEU A 122 -39.97 59.75 19.60
N ASN A 123 -38.84 59.51 20.29
CA ASN A 123 -38.61 60.01 21.64
C ASN A 123 -38.60 61.54 21.69
N ASP A 124 -37.98 62.21 20.73
CA ASP A 124 -38.00 63.67 20.63
C ASP A 124 -39.41 64.19 20.38
N ARG A 125 -40.19 63.51 19.53
CA ARG A 125 -41.60 63.85 19.26
C ARG A 125 -42.46 63.67 20.50
N ARG A 126 -42.26 62.58 21.24
CA ARG A 126 -42.89 62.29 22.52
C ARG A 126 -42.58 63.38 23.55
N ALA A 127 -41.30 63.73 23.71
CA ALA A 127 -40.86 64.78 24.63
C ALA A 127 -41.43 66.16 24.27
N ARG A 128 -41.53 66.50 22.98
CA ARG A 128 -42.20 67.73 22.53
C ARG A 128 -43.70 67.72 22.86
N LEU A 129 -44.37 66.60 22.65
CA LEU A 129 -45.80 66.43 22.94
C LEU A 129 -46.08 66.60 24.45
N VAL A 130 -45.26 65.96 25.30
CA VAL A 130 -45.32 66.12 26.77
C VAL A 130 -45.11 67.58 27.18
N ARG A 131 -44.05 68.24 26.71
CA ARG A 131 -43.78 69.66 27.02
C ARG A 131 -44.91 70.58 26.59
N LEU A 132 -45.51 70.36 25.41
CA LEU A 132 -46.63 71.16 24.92
C LEU A 132 -47.87 70.99 25.81
N HIS A 133 -48.12 69.77 26.28
CA HIS A 133 -49.22 69.47 27.19
C HIS A 133 -49.00 70.09 28.58
N GLU A 134 -47.80 69.95 29.15
CA GLU A 134 -47.42 70.58 30.42
C GLU A 134 -47.48 72.12 30.35
N ALA A 135 -47.02 72.73 29.26
CA ALA A 135 -47.13 74.18 29.04
C ALA A 135 -48.60 74.63 28.89
N SER A 136 -49.44 73.81 28.25
CA SER A 136 -50.88 74.06 28.15
C SER A 136 -51.61 73.92 29.48
N GLN A 137 -51.14 73.05 30.39
CA GLN A 137 -51.71 72.92 31.74
C GLN A 137 -51.17 73.99 32.69
N GLY A 138 -49.89 74.36 32.58
CA GLY A 138 -49.23 75.37 33.41
C GLY A 138 -49.63 76.83 33.12
N GLY A 139 -50.38 77.07 32.04
CA GLY A 139 -50.96 78.38 31.71
C GLY A 139 -52.37 78.63 32.29
N ASN A 140 -52.97 77.64 32.97
CA ASN A 140 -54.33 77.75 33.51
C ASN A 140 -54.33 78.11 35.01
N ASP A 141 -54.02 79.36 35.33
CA ASP A 141 -54.33 79.98 36.63
C ASP A 141 -55.63 80.82 36.58
N THR A 142 -56.54 80.49 35.66
CA THR A 142 -57.93 80.95 35.70
C THR A 142 -58.84 79.75 35.50
N GLY A 143 -59.69 79.49 36.50
CA GLY A 143 -60.52 78.29 36.61
C GLY A 143 -61.48 78.08 35.43
N ALA A 144 -61.01 77.38 34.40
CA ALA A 144 -61.82 76.79 33.34
C ALA A 144 -61.53 75.29 33.25
N ASP A 145 -62.61 74.53 33.40
CA ASP A 145 -62.75 73.08 33.34
C ASP A 145 -61.94 72.41 32.20
N PRO A 146 -61.09 71.39 32.46
CA PRO A 146 -60.27 70.71 31.45
C PRO A 146 -61.09 69.87 30.45
N ALA A 147 -62.40 69.74 30.63
CA ALA A 147 -63.30 68.99 29.75
C ALA A 147 -63.56 69.65 28.37
N GLN A 148 -62.92 70.78 28.06
CA GLN A 148 -63.16 71.54 26.81
C GLN A 148 -61.92 71.89 25.99
N ALA A 149 -60.83 71.13 26.11
CA ALA A 149 -59.83 71.10 25.03
C ALA A 149 -60.45 70.38 23.81
N MET A 150 -61.28 71.11 23.06
CA MET A 150 -61.87 70.59 21.82
C MET A 150 -60.74 70.15 20.87
N PRO A 151 -60.80 68.94 20.30
CA PRO A 151 -59.89 68.50 19.25
C PRO A 151 -59.77 69.59 18.18
N VAL A 152 -58.57 69.77 17.62
CA VAL A 152 -58.31 70.80 16.60
C VAL A 152 -59.29 70.66 15.42
N GLU A 153 -59.67 69.43 15.10
CA GLU A 153 -60.66 69.05 14.08
C GLU A 153 -62.08 69.52 14.46
N GLN A 154 -62.40 69.53 15.75
CA GLN A 154 -63.69 69.98 16.27
C GLN A 154 -63.77 71.52 16.33
N GLN A 155 -62.64 72.20 16.55
CA GLN A 155 -62.52 73.65 16.38
C GLN A 155 -62.66 74.05 14.91
N GLN A 156 -62.00 73.32 13.99
CA GLN A 156 -62.12 73.54 12.54
C GLN A 156 -63.55 73.32 12.05
N LEU A 157 -64.23 72.28 12.55
CA LEU A 157 -65.63 72.03 12.22
C LEU A 157 -66.54 73.17 12.67
N ARG A 158 -66.30 73.71 13.86
CA ARG A 158 -67.06 74.86 14.37
C ARG A 158 -66.81 76.10 13.52
N ALA A 159 -65.56 76.39 13.17
CA ALA A 159 -65.21 77.51 12.29
C ALA A 159 -65.87 77.38 10.90
N LEU A 160 -65.88 76.18 10.31
CA LEU A 160 -66.57 75.92 9.04
C LEU A 160 -68.09 76.09 9.15
N LYS A 161 -68.70 75.65 10.26
CA LYS A 161 -70.13 75.85 10.55
C LYS A 161 -70.47 77.33 10.73
N ASP A 162 -69.65 78.08 11.45
CA ASP A 162 -69.84 79.52 11.65
C ASP A 162 -69.68 80.28 10.32
N GLN A 163 -68.71 79.89 9.50
CA GLN A 163 -68.53 80.42 8.14
C GLN A 163 -69.72 80.09 7.24
N LEU A 164 -70.33 78.92 7.39
CA LEU A 164 -71.56 78.54 6.68
C LEU A 164 -72.74 79.41 7.14
N THR A 165 -72.93 79.61 8.44
CA THR A 165 -73.99 80.48 8.97
C THR A 165 -73.84 81.92 8.49
N ALA A 166 -72.62 82.46 8.50
CA ALA A 166 -72.33 83.81 8.00
C ALA A 166 -72.61 83.93 6.48
N GLN A 167 -72.25 82.91 5.70
CA GLN A 167 -72.50 82.90 4.25
C GLN A 167 -73.97 82.66 3.89
N GLN A 168 -74.72 81.90 4.69
CA GLN A 168 -76.15 81.68 4.53
C GLN A 168 -76.99 82.94 4.75
N ALA A 169 -76.49 83.91 5.54
CA ALA A 169 -77.16 85.20 5.73
C ALA A 169 -77.10 86.12 4.49
N VAL A 170 -76.15 85.88 3.58
CA VAL A 170 -75.88 86.75 2.42
C VAL A 170 -76.13 86.03 1.08
N LEU A 171 -75.94 84.71 1.01
CA LEU A 171 -76.00 83.91 -0.22
C LEU A 171 -77.25 83.02 -0.25
N SER A 172 -77.88 82.93 -1.44
CA SER A 172 -79.07 82.09 -1.68
C SER A 172 -78.77 80.59 -1.46
N PRO A 173 -79.73 79.77 -0.96
CA PRO A 173 -79.54 78.36 -0.63
C PRO A 173 -79.02 77.48 -1.79
N THR A 174 -79.18 77.93 -3.04
CA THR A 174 -78.80 77.18 -4.25
C THR A 174 -77.35 77.47 -4.70
N ASN A 175 -76.60 78.32 -4.00
CA ASN A 175 -75.27 78.74 -4.42
C ASN A 175 -74.24 77.57 -4.37
N PRO A 176 -73.47 77.31 -5.44
CA PRO A 176 -72.48 76.23 -5.47
C PRO A 176 -71.45 76.27 -4.33
N ARG A 177 -71.10 77.47 -3.84
CA ARG A 177 -70.15 77.64 -2.74
C ARG A 177 -70.67 77.10 -1.41
N LEU A 178 -71.98 77.20 -1.15
CA LEU A 178 -72.62 76.64 0.04
C LEU A 178 -72.62 75.11 0.00
N LYS A 179 -72.85 74.51 -1.18
CA LYS A 179 -72.78 73.04 -1.34
C LYS A 179 -71.37 72.50 -1.07
N LEU A 180 -70.34 73.19 -1.56
CA LEU A 180 -68.95 72.85 -1.29
C LEU A 180 -68.63 72.92 0.20
N LEU A 181 -69.06 73.99 0.88
CA LEU A 181 -68.85 74.16 2.33
C LEU A 181 -69.63 73.12 3.16
N GLN A 182 -70.87 72.81 2.78
CA GLN A 182 -71.67 71.73 3.38
C GLN A 182 -70.99 70.36 3.21
N SER A 183 -70.39 70.08 2.05
CA SER A 183 -69.67 68.83 1.82
C SER A 183 -68.40 68.72 2.67
N GLN A 184 -67.67 69.83 2.87
CA GLN A 184 -66.50 69.87 3.77
C GLN A 184 -66.90 69.67 5.23
N ILE A 185 -68.00 70.28 5.67
CA ILE A 185 -68.56 70.07 7.02
C ILE A 185 -68.97 68.61 7.22
N ALA A 186 -69.67 68.01 6.26
CA ALA A 186 -70.12 66.61 6.37
C ALA A 186 -68.94 65.62 6.44
N ALA A 187 -67.89 65.85 5.65
CA ALA A 187 -66.67 65.04 5.69
C ALA A 187 -65.95 65.16 7.04
N LEU A 188 -65.84 66.39 7.58
CA LEU A 188 -65.19 66.64 8.87
C LEU A 188 -66.04 66.15 10.04
N GLU A 189 -67.38 66.19 9.94
CA GLU A 189 -68.30 65.58 10.90
C GLU A 189 -68.15 64.06 10.98
N GLN A 190 -67.91 63.37 9.85
CA GLN A 190 -67.62 61.94 9.86
C GLN A 190 -66.31 61.60 10.59
N VAL A 191 -65.26 62.42 10.43
CA VAL A 191 -63.99 62.24 11.15
C VAL A 191 -64.17 62.44 12.67
N VAL A 192 -64.87 63.51 13.07
CA VAL A 192 -65.12 63.83 14.48
C VAL A 192 -66.06 62.82 15.15
N SER A 193 -67.06 62.31 14.42
CA SER A 193 -67.97 61.27 14.93
C SER A 193 -67.31 59.89 14.98
N GLY A 194 -66.43 59.55 14.03
CA GLY A 194 -65.58 58.36 14.09
C GLY A 194 -64.60 58.39 15.27
N GLN A 195 -64.04 59.56 15.59
CA GLN A 195 -63.19 59.77 16.78
C GLN A 195 -63.98 59.67 18.10
N LYS A 196 -65.26 60.11 18.14
CA LYS A 196 -66.12 59.93 19.32
C LYS A 196 -66.61 58.49 19.54
N ALA A 197 -66.74 57.71 18.47
CA ALA A 197 -67.17 56.30 18.55
C ALA A 197 -66.03 55.37 19.01
N SER A 198 -64.77 55.73 18.74
CA SER A 198 -63.60 55.12 19.38
C SER A 198 -63.30 55.79 20.72
N GLY A 199 -64.23 55.69 21.67
CA GLY A 199 -63.92 55.95 23.08
C GLY A 199 -63.00 54.85 23.61
N LEU A 200 -61.70 54.93 23.31
CA LEU A 200 -60.69 54.12 23.99
C LEU A 200 -60.69 54.60 25.44
N VAL A 201 -61.34 53.82 26.30
CA VAL A 201 -61.26 53.97 27.76
C VAL A 201 -59.95 53.36 28.22
N ASP A 202 -59.27 54.01 29.16
CA ASP A 202 -58.13 53.39 29.84
C ASP A 202 -58.56 52.13 30.62
N ALA A 203 -57.61 51.38 31.18
CA ALA A 203 -57.88 50.18 31.98
C ALA A 203 -58.76 50.46 33.24
N GLU A 204 -59.01 51.73 33.55
CA GLU A 204 -59.71 52.25 34.73
C GLU A 204 -61.06 52.92 34.36
N GLY A 205 -61.46 52.91 33.09
CA GLY A 205 -62.76 53.39 32.61
C GLY A 205 -62.86 54.90 32.35
N LYS A 206 -61.75 55.64 32.32
CA LYS A 206 -61.71 57.08 32.04
C LYS A 206 -61.61 57.36 30.54
N ALA A 207 -62.28 58.41 30.08
CA ALA A 207 -62.20 58.85 28.69
C ALA A 207 -60.78 59.38 28.40
N MET A 208 -60.04 58.71 27.52
CA MET A 208 -58.73 59.17 27.08
C MET A 208 -58.85 60.50 26.34
N SER A 209 -58.01 61.47 26.72
CA SER A 209 -57.84 62.71 25.97
C SER A 209 -57.22 62.42 24.60
N ALA A 210 -57.42 63.32 23.63
CA ALA A 210 -56.72 63.25 22.34
C ALA A 210 -55.18 63.22 22.51
N TYR A 211 -54.67 63.84 23.57
CA TYR A 211 -53.27 63.74 23.99
C TYR A 211 -52.88 62.32 24.41
N ASP A 212 -53.68 61.67 25.25
CA ASP A 212 -53.40 60.32 25.78
C ASP A 212 -53.39 59.29 24.65
N VAL A 213 -54.30 59.42 23.68
CA VAL A 213 -54.33 58.55 22.49
C VAL A 213 -53.07 58.71 21.64
N GLN A 214 -52.60 59.94 21.46
CA GLN A 214 -51.41 60.23 20.67
C GLN A 214 -50.12 59.79 21.38
N LEU A 215 -50.08 59.89 22.71
CA LEU A 215 -48.99 59.38 23.53
C LEU A 215 -48.94 57.84 23.51
N ALA A 216 -50.09 57.18 23.66
CA ALA A 216 -50.19 55.72 23.58
C ALA A 216 -49.76 55.17 22.20
N ASP A 217 -50.10 55.85 21.10
CA ASP A 217 -49.62 55.49 19.76
C ASP A 217 -48.09 55.63 19.62
N LEU A 218 -47.49 56.69 20.17
CA LEU A 218 -46.03 56.85 20.18
C LEU A 218 -45.35 55.79 21.05
N ASP A 219 -45.89 55.49 22.22
CA ASP A 219 -45.36 54.47 23.13
C ASP A 219 -45.45 53.07 22.51
N ALA A 220 -46.55 52.75 21.82
CA ALA A 220 -46.71 51.51 21.08
C ALA A 220 -45.68 51.40 19.93
N LYS A 221 -45.42 52.48 19.20
CA LYS A 221 -44.39 52.51 18.15
C LYS A 221 -42.98 52.35 18.71
N LEU A 222 -42.66 53.01 19.82
CA LEU A 222 -41.37 52.85 20.51
C LEU A 222 -41.18 51.40 20.98
N ALA A 223 -42.19 50.80 21.62
CA ALA A 223 -42.13 49.40 22.04
C ALA A 223 -41.95 48.42 20.86
N ALA A 224 -42.57 48.71 19.71
CA ALA A 224 -42.38 47.93 18.49
C ALA A 224 -40.94 48.05 17.94
N LEU A 225 -40.36 49.26 17.95
CA LEU A 225 -38.96 49.47 17.56
C LEU A 225 -37.97 48.79 18.52
N ASP A 226 -38.20 48.88 19.83
CA ASP A 226 -37.38 48.18 20.84
C ASP A 226 -37.38 46.66 20.59
N THR A 227 -38.55 46.09 20.30
CA THR A 227 -38.70 44.67 19.97
C THR A 227 -37.95 44.33 18.68
N GLN A 228 -38.05 45.17 17.65
CA GLN A 228 -37.34 45.00 16.39
C GLN A 228 -35.82 45.07 16.58
N LYS A 229 -35.34 46.04 17.36
CA LYS A 229 -33.92 46.22 17.69
C LYS A 229 -33.37 45.04 18.47
N ALA A 230 -34.12 44.53 19.47
CA ALA A 230 -33.75 43.33 20.21
C ALA A 230 -33.59 42.11 19.28
N ALA A 231 -34.55 41.90 18.36
CA ALA A 231 -34.48 40.81 17.38
C ALA A 231 -33.29 40.94 16.41
N LEU A 232 -33.00 42.16 15.94
CA LEU A 232 -31.83 42.41 15.08
C LEU A 232 -30.51 42.19 15.84
N THR A 233 -30.44 42.61 17.10
CA THR A 233 -29.24 42.45 17.95
C THR A 233 -28.97 40.97 18.23
N ASP A 234 -30.02 40.18 18.47
CA ASP A 234 -29.91 38.72 18.64
C ASP A 234 -29.41 38.02 17.36
N GLN A 235 -29.90 38.44 16.19
CA GLN A 235 -29.40 37.95 14.90
C GLN A 235 -27.92 38.29 14.69
N ILE A 236 -27.50 39.51 15.04
CA ILE A 236 -26.10 39.93 14.98
C ILE A 236 -25.24 39.09 15.93
N ALA A 237 -25.69 38.85 17.16
CA ALA A 237 -24.97 38.05 18.14
C ALA A 237 -24.78 36.59 17.67
N THR A 238 -25.84 36.00 17.11
CA THR A 238 -25.80 34.64 16.54
C THR A 238 -24.83 34.57 15.35
N LEU A 239 -24.84 35.58 14.48
CA LEU A 239 -23.96 35.66 13.32
C LEU A 239 -22.50 35.89 13.71
N GLN A 240 -22.25 36.75 14.70
CA GLN A 240 -20.92 37.01 15.26
C GLN A 240 -20.32 35.74 15.85
N ALA A 241 -21.08 34.98 16.65
CA ALA A 241 -20.62 33.71 17.21
C ALA A 241 -20.21 32.70 16.11
N ALA A 242 -20.94 32.67 14.98
CA ALA A 242 -20.60 31.83 13.84
C ALA A 242 -19.33 32.31 13.11
N ILE A 243 -19.15 33.63 12.95
CA ILE A 243 -17.94 34.25 12.40
C ILE A 243 -16.72 33.93 13.28
N ASP A 244 -16.84 34.06 14.60
CA ASP A 244 -15.75 33.81 15.54
C ASP A 244 -15.35 32.33 15.62
N ALA A 245 -16.30 31.41 15.39
CA ALA A 245 -16.02 29.98 15.29
C ALA A 245 -15.35 29.58 13.95
N THR A 246 -15.42 30.43 12.92
CA THR A 246 -14.98 30.11 11.56
C THR A 246 -13.49 29.76 11.46
N PRO A 247 -12.54 30.51 12.07
CA PRO A 247 -11.11 30.18 12.00
C PRO A 247 -10.78 28.79 12.58
N GLY A 248 -11.40 28.41 13.69
CA GLY A 248 -11.22 27.08 14.30
C GLY A 248 -11.72 25.97 13.38
N ASN A 249 -12.90 26.17 12.78
CA ASN A 249 -13.46 25.25 11.80
C ASN A 249 -12.63 25.17 10.51
N ALA A 250 -11.98 26.27 10.10
CA ALA A 250 -11.08 26.31 8.94
C ALA A 250 -9.88 25.38 9.16
N ILE A 251 -9.25 25.45 10.34
CA ILE A 251 -8.11 24.60 10.71
C ILE A 251 -8.53 23.13 10.75
N ALA A 252 -9.67 22.83 11.37
CA ALA A 252 -10.19 21.46 11.42
C ALA A 252 -10.51 20.92 10.01
N LEU A 253 -11.14 21.73 9.16
CA LEU A 253 -11.44 21.36 7.77
C LEU A 253 -10.18 21.10 6.95
N ASP A 254 -9.15 21.92 7.13
CA ASP A 254 -7.85 21.75 6.48
C ASP A 254 -7.17 20.42 6.90
N VAL A 255 -7.30 20.00 8.16
CA VAL A 255 -6.83 18.68 8.60
C VAL A 255 -7.57 17.55 7.89
N PHE A 256 -8.90 17.63 7.79
CA PHE A 256 -9.68 16.63 7.04
C PHE A 256 -9.28 16.59 5.56
N GLN A 257 -9.06 17.76 4.95
CA GLN A 257 -8.65 17.88 3.56
C GLN A 257 -7.28 17.25 3.33
N ARG A 258 -6.29 17.56 4.18
CA ARG A 258 -4.95 16.97 4.11
C ARG A 258 -4.98 15.45 4.27
N ASN A 259 -5.78 14.91 5.19
CA ASN A 259 -5.90 13.46 5.38
C ASN A 259 -6.52 12.78 4.14
N TYR A 260 -7.56 13.38 3.58
CA TYR A 260 -8.18 12.92 2.33
C TYR A 260 -7.17 12.93 1.18
N ASP A 261 -6.45 14.04 0.99
CA ASP A 261 -5.48 14.20 -0.11
C ASP A 261 -4.28 13.25 0.03
N ASN A 262 -3.78 13.04 1.25
CA ASN A 262 -2.72 12.07 1.53
C ASN A 262 -3.17 10.64 1.18
N THR A 263 -4.37 10.25 1.60
CA THR A 263 -4.94 8.92 1.32
C THR A 263 -5.21 8.76 -0.17
N LYS A 264 -5.70 9.81 -0.83
CA LYS A 264 -5.90 9.82 -2.28
C LYS A 264 -4.58 9.64 -3.03
N ALA A 265 -3.51 10.31 -2.62
CA ALA A 265 -2.19 10.15 -3.23
C ALA A 265 -1.66 8.71 -3.06
N GLN A 266 -1.86 8.10 -1.90
CA GLN A 266 -1.52 6.69 -1.68
C GLN A 266 -2.37 5.75 -2.55
N TYR A 267 -3.67 6.02 -2.66
CA TYR A 267 -4.59 5.27 -3.52
C TYR A 267 -4.16 5.34 -4.99
N ASP A 268 -3.89 6.54 -5.51
CA ASP A 268 -3.47 6.75 -6.90
C ASP A 268 -2.15 6.01 -7.20
N LEU A 269 -1.21 6.00 -6.26
CA LEU A 269 0.03 5.22 -6.35
C LEU A 269 -0.23 3.70 -6.29
N ALA A 270 -1.09 3.24 -5.39
CA ALA A 270 -1.44 1.83 -5.25
C ALA A 270 -2.14 1.30 -6.51
N VAL A 271 -3.04 2.07 -7.12
CA VAL A 271 -3.68 1.74 -8.40
C VAL A 271 -2.63 1.61 -9.51
N THR A 272 -1.69 2.54 -9.58
CA THR A 272 -0.59 2.47 -10.55
C THR A 272 0.27 1.22 -10.35
N ASN A 273 0.60 0.89 -9.09
CA ASN A 273 1.38 -0.30 -8.77
C ASN A 273 0.61 -1.59 -9.01
N LYS A 274 -0.70 -1.62 -8.75
CA LYS A 274 -1.59 -2.73 -9.13
C LYS A 274 -1.54 -2.99 -10.63
N ALA A 275 -1.66 -1.96 -11.45
CA ALA A 275 -1.59 -2.10 -12.91
C ALA A 275 -0.23 -2.63 -13.39
N ARG A 276 0.87 -2.20 -12.75
CA ARG A 276 2.21 -2.77 -13.01
C ARG A 276 2.30 -4.23 -12.58
N ALA A 277 1.79 -4.57 -11.40
CA ALA A 277 1.79 -5.94 -10.89
C ALA A 277 0.94 -6.88 -11.76
N GLU A 278 -0.22 -6.42 -12.24
CA GLU A 278 -1.08 -7.14 -13.17
C GLU A 278 -0.37 -7.40 -14.50
N THR A 279 0.32 -6.38 -15.03
CA THR A 279 1.16 -6.55 -16.22
C THR A 279 2.28 -7.56 -15.95
N GLY A 280 2.95 -7.49 -14.80
CA GLY A 280 3.99 -8.43 -14.41
C GLY A 280 3.50 -9.88 -14.30
N ASP A 281 2.34 -10.09 -13.66
CA ASP A 281 1.68 -11.39 -13.54
C ASP A 281 1.31 -11.97 -14.91
N THR A 282 0.81 -11.13 -15.84
CA THR A 282 0.49 -11.57 -17.20
C THR A 282 1.74 -11.97 -17.99
N ILE A 283 2.85 -11.24 -17.86
CA ILE A 283 4.12 -11.57 -18.51
C ILE A 283 4.65 -12.92 -18.01
N GLU A 284 4.57 -13.16 -16.71
CA GLU A 284 5.04 -14.40 -16.09
C GLU A 284 4.15 -15.59 -16.44
N THR A 285 2.82 -15.40 -16.41
CA THR A 285 1.84 -16.42 -16.81
C THR A 285 1.99 -16.82 -18.27
N LEU A 286 2.29 -15.86 -19.15
CA LEU A 286 2.54 -16.12 -20.57
C LEU A 286 3.93 -16.72 -20.84
N SER A 287 4.72 -17.03 -19.80
CA SER A 287 6.10 -17.56 -19.91
C SER A 287 7.05 -16.69 -20.75
N LYS A 288 6.69 -15.42 -21.01
CA LYS A 288 7.50 -14.50 -21.83
C LYS A 288 8.68 -13.89 -21.06
N GLY A 289 8.77 -14.15 -19.76
CA GLY A 289 9.86 -13.73 -18.88
C GLY A 289 10.93 -14.79 -18.62
N GLN A 290 11.04 -15.88 -19.40
CA GLN A 290 12.02 -16.95 -19.13
C GLN A 290 13.46 -16.41 -19.03
N ARG A 291 14.10 -16.61 -17.87
CA ARG A 291 15.50 -16.24 -17.60
C ARG A 291 16.47 -17.42 -17.60
N ILE A 292 15.96 -18.62 -17.33
CA ILE A 292 16.74 -19.86 -17.36
C ILE A 292 16.37 -20.59 -18.64
N SER A 293 17.36 -20.84 -19.50
CA SER A 293 17.23 -21.65 -20.69
C SER A 293 18.18 -22.84 -20.63
N VAL A 294 17.75 -23.97 -21.19
CA VAL A 294 18.61 -25.15 -21.30
C VAL A 294 19.51 -24.96 -22.51
N ILE A 295 20.81 -24.80 -22.28
CA ILE A 295 21.80 -24.69 -23.36
C ILE A 295 22.11 -26.06 -23.95
N GLU A 296 22.39 -27.04 -23.09
CA GLU A 296 22.74 -28.40 -23.47
C GLU A 296 21.97 -29.41 -22.61
N GLN A 297 21.34 -30.40 -23.26
CA GLN A 297 20.68 -31.51 -22.56
C GLN A 297 21.70 -32.60 -22.23
N ALA A 298 21.47 -33.33 -21.14
CA ALA A 298 22.35 -34.42 -20.75
C ALA A 298 22.21 -35.61 -21.69
N VAL A 299 23.33 -36.05 -22.26
CA VAL A 299 23.46 -37.25 -23.09
C VAL A 299 24.11 -38.38 -22.30
N ALA A 300 23.77 -39.64 -22.61
CA ALA A 300 24.35 -40.80 -21.94
C ALA A 300 25.88 -40.88 -22.19
N PRO A 301 26.71 -40.94 -21.13
CA PRO A 301 28.17 -40.97 -21.29
C PRO A 301 28.64 -42.28 -21.92
N THR A 302 29.64 -42.18 -22.79
CA THR A 302 30.29 -43.34 -23.45
C THR A 302 31.30 -44.03 -22.54
N ASP A 303 31.94 -43.28 -21.64
CA ASP A 303 33.02 -43.77 -20.78
C ASP A 303 32.67 -43.69 -19.29
N PRO A 304 33.08 -44.68 -18.47
CA PRO A 304 32.83 -44.67 -17.04
C PRO A 304 33.67 -43.61 -16.33
N ALA A 305 33.03 -42.72 -15.57
CA ALA A 305 33.72 -41.67 -14.82
C ALA A 305 34.61 -42.21 -13.69
N ARG A 306 34.16 -43.24 -12.96
CA ARG A 306 34.87 -43.87 -11.82
C ARG A 306 34.44 -45.33 -11.62
N PRO A 307 35.29 -46.19 -11.01
CA PRO A 307 36.71 -45.98 -10.73
C PRO A 307 37.58 -46.12 -11.99
N ASN A 308 38.78 -45.55 -11.98
CA ASN A 308 39.69 -45.64 -13.13
C ASN A 308 40.20 -47.08 -13.28
N ARG A 309 39.69 -47.80 -14.27
CA ARG A 309 39.96 -49.22 -14.51
C ARG A 309 41.45 -49.50 -14.72
N THR A 310 42.20 -48.56 -15.29
CA THR A 310 43.65 -48.74 -15.52
C THR A 310 44.46 -48.72 -14.23
N VAL A 311 44.06 -47.91 -13.25
CA VAL A 311 44.71 -47.85 -11.93
C VAL A 311 44.45 -49.13 -11.16
N ILE A 312 43.22 -49.67 -11.22
CA ILE A 312 42.88 -50.95 -10.58
C ILE A 312 43.67 -52.09 -11.24
N ALA A 313 43.73 -52.14 -12.57
CA ALA A 313 44.47 -53.17 -13.29
C ALA A 313 45.98 -53.11 -12.96
N ALA A 314 46.59 -51.92 -13.00
CA ALA A 314 48.01 -51.74 -12.66
C ALA A 314 48.29 -52.10 -11.19
N GLY A 315 47.43 -51.68 -10.26
CA GLY A 315 47.52 -52.03 -8.85
C GLY A 315 47.38 -53.53 -8.61
N GLY A 316 46.50 -54.21 -9.34
CA GLY A 316 46.34 -55.66 -9.29
C GLY A 316 47.58 -56.41 -9.76
N VAL A 317 48.18 -55.99 -10.89
CA VAL A 317 49.43 -56.59 -11.40
C VAL A 317 50.58 -56.40 -10.41
N PHE A 318 50.78 -55.17 -9.93
CA PHE A 318 51.87 -54.86 -9.00
C PHE A 318 51.68 -55.56 -7.65
N GLY A 319 50.45 -55.56 -7.14
CA GLY A 319 50.07 -56.27 -5.92
C GLY A 319 50.32 -57.77 -6.04
N GLY A 320 49.95 -58.38 -7.17
CA GLY A 320 50.21 -59.79 -7.44
C GLY A 320 51.71 -60.13 -7.49
N LEU A 321 52.53 -59.28 -8.13
CA LEU A 321 53.98 -59.45 -8.21
C LEU A 321 54.63 -59.37 -6.82
N LEU A 322 54.26 -58.36 -6.03
CA LEU A 322 54.72 -58.22 -4.64
C LEU A 322 54.33 -59.42 -3.78
N LEU A 323 53.08 -59.89 -3.88
CA LEU A 323 52.61 -61.08 -3.16
C LEU A 323 53.42 -62.32 -3.57
N GLY A 324 53.72 -62.49 -4.86
CA GLY A 324 54.55 -63.56 -5.36
C GLY A 324 55.97 -63.52 -4.79
N LEU A 325 56.63 -62.36 -4.81
CA LEU A 325 57.97 -62.18 -4.22
C LEU A 325 57.97 -62.41 -2.71
N ALA A 326 56.96 -61.89 -2.00
CA ALA A 326 56.80 -62.09 -0.57
C ALA A 326 56.64 -63.58 -0.24
N LEU A 327 55.87 -64.32 -1.04
CA LEU A 327 55.68 -65.76 -0.86
C LEU A 327 56.96 -66.54 -1.13
N VAL A 328 57.75 -66.17 -2.14
CA VAL A 328 59.08 -66.76 -2.39
C VAL A 328 60.03 -66.48 -1.22
N ALA A 329 60.09 -65.24 -0.74
CA ALA A 329 60.92 -64.87 0.41
C ALA A 329 60.49 -65.62 1.68
N LEU A 330 59.18 -65.76 1.92
CA LEU A 330 58.64 -66.52 3.04
C LEU A 330 59.05 -68.00 2.96
N ILE A 331 58.94 -68.62 1.77
CA ILE A 331 59.38 -70.00 1.55
C ILE A 331 60.89 -70.14 1.81
N GLU A 332 61.71 -69.19 1.37
CA GLU A 332 63.17 -69.22 1.61
C GLU A 332 63.50 -69.08 3.10
N VAL A 333 62.83 -68.17 3.83
CA VAL A 333 63.02 -68.01 5.29
C VAL A 333 62.59 -69.28 6.06
N MET A 334 61.53 -69.95 5.62
CA MET A 334 61.09 -71.22 6.23
C MET A 334 62.02 -72.40 5.90
N GLN A 335 62.87 -72.31 4.86
CA GLN A 335 63.82 -73.34 4.48
C GLN A 335 65.20 -73.14 5.12
N THR A 336 65.33 -73.54 6.38
CA THR A 336 66.60 -73.51 7.14
C THR A 336 67.55 -74.68 6.83
N GLY A 337 67.77 -74.99 5.56
CA GLY A 337 68.77 -75.99 5.14
C GLY A 337 70.14 -75.35 4.87
N ILE A 338 71.23 -75.99 5.33
CA ILE A 338 72.59 -75.53 4.97
C ILE A 338 72.84 -75.86 3.50
N ARG A 339 72.98 -74.82 2.66
CA ARG A 339 73.10 -74.97 1.20
C ARG A 339 74.48 -74.63 0.68
N ARG A 340 75.19 -73.73 1.36
CA ARG A 340 76.51 -73.28 0.95
C ARG A 340 77.58 -73.80 1.91
N PRO A 341 78.75 -74.23 1.41
CA PRO A 341 79.87 -74.63 2.26
C PRO A 341 80.28 -73.53 3.24
N ALA A 342 80.19 -72.26 2.80
CA ALA A 342 80.46 -71.08 3.63
C ALA A 342 79.51 -70.95 4.84
N GLU A 343 78.26 -71.44 4.75
CA GLU A 343 77.31 -71.42 5.87
C GLU A 343 77.70 -72.43 6.97
N ILE A 344 78.37 -73.54 6.61
CA ILE A 344 78.91 -74.51 7.57
C ILE A 344 80.03 -73.84 8.37
N THR A 345 80.98 -73.19 7.69
CA THR A 345 82.07 -72.45 8.34
C THR A 345 81.54 -71.35 9.24
N ALA A 346 80.58 -70.56 8.77
CA ALA A 346 80.02 -69.43 9.52
C ALA A 346 79.17 -69.85 10.73
N LYS A 347 78.41 -70.95 10.65
CA LYS A 347 77.53 -71.39 11.75
C LYS A 347 78.20 -72.34 12.73
N LEU A 348 79.14 -73.18 12.27
CA LEU A 348 79.77 -74.24 13.09
C LEU A 348 81.23 -73.94 13.44
N GLY A 349 81.86 -72.93 12.82
CA GLY A 349 83.26 -72.55 13.09
C GLY A 349 84.30 -73.53 12.54
N ILE A 350 83.91 -74.45 11.64
CA ILE A 350 84.75 -75.51 11.12
C ILE A 350 85.15 -75.19 9.67
N ALA A 351 86.45 -75.28 9.35
CA ALA A 351 86.94 -75.11 7.99
C ALA A 351 86.56 -76.30 7.09
N VAL A 352 85.85 -76.03 6.00
CA VAL A 352 85.46 -77.06 5.02
C VAL A 352 86.64 -77.33 4.07
N PHE A 353 87.22 -78.54 4.13
CA PHE A 353 88.38 -78.93 3.32
C PHE A 353 88.04 -79.30 1.87
N ALA A 354 86.91 -79.96 1.65
CA ALA A 354 86.44 -80.34 0.33
C ALA A 354 84.91 -80.47 0.34
N THR A 355 84.29 -80.20 -0.80
CA THR A 355 82.84 -80.40 -0.97
C THR A 355 82.65 -81.53 -1.96
N LEU A 356 81.88 -82.55 -1.56
CA LEU A 356 81.53 -83.64 -2.45
C LEU A 356 80.22 -83.26 -3.17
N PRO A 357 80.22 -83.13 -4.51
CA PRO A 357 79.01 -82.83 -5.23
C PRO A 357 78.02 -83.99 -5.11
N TYR A 358 76.78 -83.69 -4.74
CA TYR A 358 75.72 -84.69 -4.68
C TYR A 358 75.36 -85.17 -6.11
N MET A 359 75.71 -86.41 -6.44
CA MET A 359 75.33 -87.03 -7.71
C MET A 359 73.91 -87.59 -7.63
N LYS A 360 72.97 -86.92 -8.31
CA LYS A 360 71.57 -87.32 -8.36
C LYS A 360 71.38 -88.62 -9.14
N THR A 361 70.58 -89.55 -8.62
CA THR A 361 70.23 -90.79 -9.34
C THR A 361 69.23 -90.51 -10.47
N ALA A 362 69.21 -91.33 -11.53
CA ALA A 362 68.26 -91.19 -12.64
C ALA A 362 66.78 -91.12 -12.20
N ARG A 363 66.40 -91.85 -11.14
CA ARG A 363 65.05 -91.82 -10.56
C ARG A 363 64.72 -90.50 -9.85
N GLU A 364 65.71 -89.86 -9.21
CA GLU A 364 65.55 -88.55 -8.56
C GLU A 364 65.39 -87.43 -9.58
N ILE A 365 66.18 -87.45 -10.65
CA ILE A 365 66.09 -86.48 -11.76
C ILE A 365 64.70 -86.54 -12.41
N ARG A 366 64.15 -87.75 -12.62
CA ARG A 366 62.79 -87.92 -13.15
C ARG A 366 61.74 -87.36 -12.19
N ARG A 367 61.85 -87.64 -10.89
CA ARG A 367 60.89 -87.17 -9.87
C ARG A 367 60.95 -85.65 -9.65
N SER A 368 62.12 -85.02 -9.80
CA SER A 368 62.24 -83.55 -9.72
C SER A 368 61.66 -82.87 -10.96
N ARG A 369 61.89 -83.43 -12.15
CA ARG A 369 61.29 -82.92 -13.40
C ARG A 369 59.76 -83.04 -13.37
N LEU A 370 59.21 -84.16 -12.90
CA LEU A 370 57.76 -84.33 -12.72
C LEU A 370 57.18 -83.34 -11.71
N ARG A 371 57.84 -83.10 -10.57
CA ARG A 371 57.40 -82.10 -9.60
C ARG A 371 57.43 -80.69 -10.18
N MET A 372 58.50 -80.33 -10.88
CA MET A 372 58.64 -79.03 -11.54
C MET A 372 57.60 -78.83 -12.65
N ALA A 373 57.36 -79.86 -13.47
CA ALA A 373 56.31 -79.85 -14.48
C ALA A 373 54.92 -79.73 -13.84
N GLY A 374 54.67 -80.42 -12.73
CA GLY A 374 53.42 -80.31 -11.97
C GLY A 374 53.19 -78.91 -11.42
N THR A 375 54.20 -78.29 -10.80
CA THR A 375 54.08 -76.90 -10.31
C THR A 375 53.86 -75.91 -11.44
N MET A 376 54.56 -76.07 -12.57
CA MET A 376 54.35 -75.22 -13.75
C MET A 376 52.92 -75.37 -14.29
N MET A 377 52.40 -76.61 -14.36
CA MET A 377 51.05 -76.88 -14.83
C MET A 377 49.98 -76.27 -13.91
N VAL A 378 50.15 -76.37 -12.58
CA VAL A 378 49.24 -75.73 -11.62
C VAL A 378 49.26 -74.21 -11.76
N THR A 379 50.43 -73.58 -11.89
CA THR A 379 50.51 -72.13 -12.10
C THR A 379 49.83 -71.70 -13.40
N LEU A 380 49.99 -72.48 -14.47
CA LEU A 380 49.36 -72.21 -15.77
C LEU A 380 47.83 -72.29 -15.67
N LEU A 381 47.31 -73.31 -14.97
CA LEU A 381 45.87 -73.46 -14.74
C LEU A 381 45.30 -72.34 -13.87
N VAL A 382 46.02 -71.88 -12.85
CA VAL A 382 45.59 -70.76 -12.01
C VAL A 382 45.52 -69.46 -12.82
N VAL A 383 46.53 -69.19 -13.65
CA VAL A 383 46.52 -68.00 -14.53
C VAL A 383 45.38 -68.08 -15.54
N ALA A 384 45.18 -69.24 -16.18
CA ALA A 384 44.09 -69.43 -17.13
C ALA A 384 42.71 -69.28 -16.48
N GLY A 385 42.50 -69.87 -15.30
CA GLY A 385 41.26 -69.73 -14.54
C GLY A 385 41.00 -68.29 -14.07
N GLY A 386 42.05 -67.58 -13.67
CA GLY A 386 41.97 -66.16 -13.33
C GLY A 386 41.56 -65.28 -14.51
N LEU A 387 42.16 -65.53 -15.69
CA LEU A 387 41.78 -64.83 -16.92
C LEU A 387 40.34 -65.10 -17.33
N TRP A 388 39.88 -66.35 -17.24
CA TRP A 388 38.49 -66.72 -17.53
C TRP A 388 37.48 -66.06 -16.57
N ALA A 389 37.82 -65.96 -15.27
CA ALA A 389 36.97 -65.28 -14.29
C ALA A 389 36.85 -63.77 -14.57
N ILE A 390 37.95 -63.13 -15.01
CA ILE A 390 37.95 -61.71 -15.39
C ILE A 390 37.09 -61.49 -16.64
N ASP A 391 37.23 -62.36 -17.64
CA ASP A 391 36.45 -62.32 -18.89
C ASP A 391 34.95 -62.38 -18.63
N THR A 392 34.53 -63.29 -17.74
CA THR A 392 33.12 -63.57 -17.48
C THR A 392 32.45 -62.53 -16.57
N TYR A 393 33.14 -62.05 -15.52
CA TYR A 393 32.53 -61.22 -14.49
C TYR A 393 32.76 -59.71 -14.65
N TYR A 394 33.74 -59.29 -15.45
CA TYR A 394 34.11 -57.87 -15.53
C TYR A 394 34.13 -57.32 -16.95
N MET A 395 34.82 -57.96 -17.90
CA MET A 395 34.94 -57.44 -19.26
C MET A 395 35.46 -58.50 -20.25
N PRO A 396 34.89 -58.62 -21.46
CA PRO A 396 35.43 -59.52 -22.48
C PRO A 396 36.86 -59.13 -22.86
N LEU A 397 37.77 -60.11 -22.87
CA LEU A 397 39.21 -59.94 -23.13
C LEU A 397 39.50 -59.30 -24.51
N ASP A 398 38.57 -59.45 -25.47
CA ASP A 398 38.68 -58.88 -26.81
C ASP A 398 38.81 -57.35 -26.80
N LEU A 399 38.07 -56.67 -25.90
CA LEU A 399 38.14 -55.21 -25.78
C LEU A 399 39.43 -54.72 -25.13
N LEU A 400 40.04 -55.52 -24.25
CA LEU A 400 41.33 -55.19 -23.63
C LEU A 400 42.47 -55.28 -24.65
N PHE A 401 42.45 -56.30 -25.51
CA PHE A 401 43.46 -56.48 -26.56
C PHE A 401 43.41 -55.33 -27.57
N ASP A 402 42.22 -54.93 -28.01
CA ASP A 402 42.03 -53.80 -28.94
C ASP A 402 42.50 -52.45 -28.37
N GLN A 403 42.28 -52.20 -27.08
CA GLN A 403 42.77 -50.97 -26.43
C GLN A 403 44.30 -50.94 -26.29
N ILE A 404 44.91 -52.09 -25.98
CA ILE A 404 46.38 -52.20 -25.88
C ILE A 404 47.01 -52.02 -27.26
N VAL A 405 46.47 -52.67 -28.29
CA VAL A 405 46.94 -52.54 -29.68
C VAL A 405 46.79 -51.09 -30.17
N LYS A 406 45.67 -50.41 -29.89
CA LYS A 406 45.49 -49.00 -30.23
C LYS A 406 46.47 -48.06 -29.52
N ARG A 407 46.79 -48.30 -28.24
CA ARG A 407 47.77 -47.47 -27.52
C ARG A 407 49.19 -47.67 -28.01
N VAL A 408 49.58 -48.92 -28.30
CA VAL A 408 50.90 -49.24 -28.84
C VAL A 408 51.06 -48.70 -30.26
N SER A 409 50.02 -48.75 -31.10
CA SER A 409 50.09 -48.16 -32.44
C SER A 409 50.14 -46.63 -32.41
N GLN A 410 49.45 -45.97 -31.46
CA GLN A 410 49.51 -44.52 -31.28
C GLN A 410 50.87 -44.03 -30.79
N THR A 411 51.53 -44.73 -29.86
CA THR A 411 52.89 -44.35 -29.42
C THR A 411 53.95 -44.56 -30.51
N VAL A 412 53.78 -45.57 -31.36
CA VAL A 412 54.64 -45.78 -32.53
C VAL A 412 54.41 -44.72 -33.61
N ALA A 413 53.17 -44.25 -33.79
CA ALA A 413 52.84 -43.18 -34.73
C ALA A 413 53.39 -41.80 -34.29
N SER A 414 53.41 -41.49 -32.99
CA SER A 414 53.98 -40.25 -32.46
C SER A 414 55.51 -40.19 -32.43
N ALA A 415 56.19 -41.31 -32.68
CA ALA A 415 57.66 -41.42 -32.60
C ALA A 415 58.38 -41.32 -33.95
N ARG A 416 57.67 -41.00 -35.05
CA ARG A 416 58.30 -40.69 -36.34
C ARG A 416 58.64 -39.20 -36.42
N PRO A 417 59.93 -38.79 -36.38
CA PRO A 417 60.31 -37.42 -36.73
C PRO A 417 60.05 -37.18 -38.22
N MET A 418 59.49 -36.00 -38.54
CA MET A 418 59.46 -35.46 -39.90
C MET A 418 60.89 -35.43 -40.44
N ALA A 419 61.10 -36.11 -41.57
CA ALA A 419 62.27 -35.94 -42.42
C ALA A 419 61.83 -35.19 -43.67
#